data_AF-A0A4S2H272-F1
#
_entry.id   AF-A0A4S2H272-F1
#
_cell.length_a   1.000
_cell.length_b   1.000
_cell.length_c   1.000
_cell.angle_alpha   90.00
_cell.angle_beta   90.00
_cell.angle_gamma   90.00
#
_symmetry.space_group_name_H-M   'P 1'
#
loop_
_entity.id
_entity.type
_entity.pdbx_description
1 polymer ?
#
loop_
_entity_poly.entity_id
_entity_poly.type
_entity_poly.pdbx_seq_one_letter_code
_entity_poly.pdbx_strand_id
1 'polypeptide(L)'
;MRLLLSVTAGIFGALSLAACTTPNDAEREARLQERLAMADEAGLVCSYEQIMGSLRRERVCRSPDEIARAREEAFRETDRIQRATPGPR
;
A
#
# COMPACT_ATOMS: atom_id res chain seq x y z
N MET A 1 -55.58 -1.85 6.61
CA MET A 1 -55.08 -0.47 6.77
C MET A 1 -54.02 -0.47 7.87
N ARG A 2 -52.74 -0.38 7.49
CA ARG A 2 -51.57 -0.37 8.39
C ARG A 2 -51.09 1.07 8.55
N LEU A 3 -51.35 1.66 9.71
CA LEU A 3 -50.71 2.89 10.18
C LEU A 3 -49.37 2.50 10.82
N LEU A 4 -48.25 2.84 10.18
CA LEU A 4 -46.92 2.96 10.77
C LEU A 4 -46.14 4.01 9.96
N LEU A 5 -46.59 5.26 10.04
CA LEU A 5 -45.70 6.42 9.86
C LEU A 5 -44.98 6.64 11.18
N SER A 6 -43.76 6.15 11.29
CA SER A 6 -42.88 6.43 12.44
C SER A 6 -41.48 6.78 11.94
N VAL A 7 -41.26 8.07 11.74
CA VAL A 7 -40.12 8.82 12.27
C VAL A 7 -38.78 8.04 12.31
N THR A 8 -38.07 8.06 11.20
CA THR A 8 -36.59 8.01 11.20
C THR A 8 -36.06 9.16 10.34
N ALA A 9 -36.57 10.36 10.63
CA ALA A 9 -35.90 11.62 10.27
C ALA A 9 -34.92 11.92 11.40
N GLY A 10 -33.68 11.45 11.26
CA GLY A 10 -32.64 11.70 12.25
C GLY A 10 -31.34 11.02 11.85
N ILE A 11 -30.32 11.83 11.56
CA ILE A 11 -28.90 11.43 11.48
C ILE A 11 -28.46 10.73 10.16
N PHE A 12 -29.02 11.14 9.02
CA PHE A 12 -28.28 11.12 7.74
C PHE A 12 -27.91 12.55 7.34
N GLY A 13 -27.46 13.31 8.33
CA GLY A 13 -26.93 14.66 8.15
C GLY A 13 -25.44 14.59 7.84
N ALA A 14 -25.11 14.82 6.58
CA ALA A 14 -23.85 15.41 6.15
C ALA A 14 -22.55 14.78 6.69
N LEU A 15 -22.23 13.55 6.23
CA LEU A 15 -20.84 13.30 5.84
C LEU A 15 -20.61 13.87 4.43
N SER A 16 -20.87 15.16 4.26
CA SER A 16 -20.34 15.95 3.15
C SER A 16 -18.96 16.44 3.58
N LEU A 17 -18.04 15.49 3.83
CA LEU A 17 -16.64 15.80 3.63
C LEU A 17 -16.47 15.90 2.11
N ALA A 18 -16.84 17.07 1.58
CA ALA A 18 -16.24 17.58 0.36
C ALA A 18 -14.75 17.71 0.67
N ALA A 19 -14.04 16.58 0.54
CA ALA A 19 -12.62 16.58 0.40
C ALA A 19 -12.36 17.49 -0.80
N CYS A 20 -11.67 18.60 -0.56
CA CYS A 20 -11.09 19.40 -1.62
C CYS A 20 -10.04 18.54 -2.34
N THR A 21 -10.47 17.54 -3.11
CA THR A 21 -9.63 16.86 -4.09
C THR A 21 -9.41 17.90 -5.16
N THR A 22 -8.20 18.45 -5.24
CA THR A 22 -7.90 19.30 -6.38
C THR A 22 -8.01 18.42 -7.64
N PRO A 23 -8.43 18.97 -8.79
CA PRO A 23 -8.57 18.17 -10.02
C PRO A 23 -7.29 17.40 -10.38
N ASN A 24 -6.12 17.90 -9.97
CA ASN A 24 -4.83 17.23 -10.10
C ASN A 24 -4.69 15.93 -9.29
N ASP A 25 -5.32 15.82 -8.11
CA ASP A 25 -5.19 14.64 -7.26
C ASP A 25 -6.00 13.47 -7.84
N ALA A 26 -7.20 13.74 -8.36
CA ALA A 26 -8.04 12.74 -9.00
C ALA A 26 -7.40 12.14 -10.26
N GLU A 27 -6.80 12.98 -11.13
CA GLU A 27 -6.06 12.48 -12.30
C GLU A 27 -4.83 11.66 -11.92
N ARG A 28 -4.16 12.03 -10.83
CA ARG A 28 -2.98 11.33 -10.34
C ARG A 28 -3.33 9.96 -9.77
N GLU A 29 -4.43 9.87 -9.03
CA GLU A 29 -4.96 8.60 -8.53
C GLU A 29 -5.40 7.69 -9.67
N ALA A 30 -6.09 8.22 -10.69
CA ALA A 30 -6.50 7.44 -11.87
C ALA A 30 -5.29 6.83 -12.61
N ARG A 31 -4.24 7.61 -12.86
CA ARG A 31 -2.99 7.10 -13.47
C ARG A 31 -2.28 6.07 -12.60
N LEU A 32 -2.34 6.23 -11.27
CA LEU A 32 -1.81 5.25 -10.34
C LEU A 32 -2.60 3.94 -10.39
N GLN A 33 -3.92 4.03 -10.44
CA GLN A 33 -4.81 2.88 -10.49
C GLN A 33 -4.64 2.09 -11.78
N GLU A 34 -4.47 2.77 -12.92
CA GLU A 34 -4.17 2.13 -14.21
C GLU A 34 -2.83 1.38 -14.16
N ARG A 35 -1.78 2.00 -13.60
CA ARG A 35 -0.47 1.36 -13.42
C ARG A 35 -0.54 0.13 -12.50
N LEU A 36 -1.42 0.16 -11.50
CA LEU A 36 -1.62 -0.97 -10.60
C LEU A 36 -2.35 -2.11 -11.30
N ALA A 37 -3.37 -1.81 -12.09
CA ALA A 37 -4.05 -2.81 -12.89
C ALA A 37 -3.08 -3.52 -13.84
N MET A 38 -2.19 -2.78 -14.51
CA MET A 38 -1.15 -3.38 -15.36
C MET A 38 -0.14 -4.21 -14.55
N ALA A 39 0.22 -3.78 -13.34
CA ALA A 39 1.13 -4.51 -12.47
C ALA A 39 0.50 -5.82 -11.96
N ASP A 40 -0.78 -5.78 -11.59
CA ASP A 40 -1.55 -6.95 -11.15
C ASP A 40 -1.71 -7.96 -12.30
N GLU A 41 -2.01 -7.50 -13.52
CA GLU A 41 -2.04 -8.33 -14.73
C GLU A 41 -0.67 -8.96 -15.03
N ALA A 42 0.41 -8.23 -14.79
CA ALA A 42 1.78 -8.72 -14.92
C ALA A 42 2.22 -9.64 -13.75
N GLY A 43 1.35 -9.87 -12.75
CA GLY A 43 1.65 -10.67 -11.57
C GLY A 43 2.72 -10.05 -10.65
N LEU A 44 2.92 -8.74 -10.73
CA LEU A 44 3.86 -7.99 -9.91
C LEU A 44 3.25 -7.67 -8.55
N VAL A 45 4.08 -7.67 -7.51
CA VAL A 45 3.69 -7.28 -6.16
C VAL A 45 4.22 -5.88 -5.88
N CYS A 46 3.31 -4.93 -5.63
CA CYS A 46 3.65 -3.54 -5.36
C CYS A 46 3.61 -3.22 -3.86
N SER A 47 4.69 -2.63 -3.33
CA SER A 47 4.80 -2.17 -1.95
C SER A 47 5.34 -0.74 -1.85
N TYR A 48 5.00 -0.04 -0.77
CA TYR A 48 5.61 1.26 -0.47
C TYR A 48 6.92 1.07 0.28
N GLU A 49 8.02 1.51 -0.31
CA GLU A 49 9.36 1.38 0.25
C GLU A 49 9.98 2.75 0.48
N GLN A 50 10.76 2.85 1.57
CA GLN A 50 11.56 4.03 1.84
C GLN A 50 12.85 3.91 1.02
N ILE A 51 12.99 4.74 -0.01
CA ILE A 51 14.22 4.79 -0.80
C ILE A 51 15.28 5.58 -0.02
N MET A 52 16.49 5.02 0.09
CA MET A 52 17.62 5.69 0.74
C MET A 52 17.90 7.03 0.05
N GLY A 53 17.92 8.12 0.83
CA GLY A 53 18.10 9.48 0.32
C GLY A 53 16.81 10.20 -0.10
N SER A 54 15.65 9.52 -0.07
CA SER A 54 14.34 10.16 -0.24
C SER A 54 13.66 10.33 1.12
N LEU A 55 13.03 11.49 1.34
CA LEU A 55 12.15 11.72 2.50
C LEU A 55 10.77 11.07 2.31
N ARG A 56 10.46 10.61 1.09
CA ARG A 56 9.15 10.04 0.77
C ARG A 56 9.27 8.55 0.49
N ARG A 57 8.20 7.84 0.84
CA ARG A 57 8.02 6.45 0.44
C ARG A 57 7.55 6.42 -1.01
N GLU A 58 8.21 5.59 -1.81
CA GLU A 58 7.87 5.39 -3.21
C GLU A 58 7.25 4.02 -3.38
N ARG A 59 6.31 3.90 -4.32
CA ARG A 59 5.69 2.62 -4.64
C ARG A 59 6.59 1.88 -5.62
N VAL A 60 7.06 0.71 -5.22
CA VAL A 60 7.94 -0.16 -6.00
C VAL A 60 7.21 -1.46 -6.26
N CYS A 61 7.16 -1.87 -7.52
CA CYS A 61 6.58 -3.15 -7.94
C CYS A 61 7.70 -4.10 -8.32
N ARG A 62 7.68 -5.31 -7.76
CA ARG A 62 8.65 -6.37 -8.06
C ARG A 62 7.94 -7.65 -8.45
N SER A 63 8.60 -8.45 -9.27
CA SER A 63 8.15 -9.80 -9.56
C SER A 63 8.27 -10.71 -8.32
N PRO A 64 7.46 -11.78 -8.23
CA PRO A 64 7.59 -12.78 -7.18
C PRO A 64 8.99 -13.40 -7.10
N ASP A 65 9.65 -13.60 -8.25
CA ASP A 65 11.00 -14.15 -8.34
C ASP A 65 12.07 -13.20 -7.79
N GLU A 66 11.92 -11.89 -7.99
CA GLU A 66 12.80 -10.89 -7.38
C GLU A 66 12.62 -10.84 -5.86
N ILE A 67 11.38 -10.94 -5.38
CA ILE A 67 11.10 -11.00 -3.95
C ILE A 67 11.70 -12.25 -3.33
N ALA A 68 11.56 -13.41 -3.98
CA ALA A 68 12.13 -14.66 -3.51
C ALA A 68 13.67 -14.60 -3.43
N ARG A 69 14.32 -14.06 -4.47
CA ARG A 69 15.78 -13.86 -4.50
C ARG A 69 16.26 -12.90 -3.41
N ALA A 70 15.62 -11.73 -3.28
CA ALA A 70 15.96 -10.76 -2.24
C ALA A 70 15.79 -11.35 -0.82
N ARG A 71 14.75 -12.16 -0.61
CA ARG A 71 14.53 -12.86 0.65
C ARG A 71 15.64 -13.87 0.94
N GLU A 72 16.04 -14.66 -0.04
CA GLU A 72 17.11 -15.65 0.12
C GLU A 72 18.46 -14.98 0.41
N GLU A 73 18.79 -13.90 -0.29
CA GLU A 73 19.99 -13.10 -0.04
C GLU A 73 20.01 -12.52 1.37
N ALA A 74 18.90 -11.93 1.82
CA ALA A 74 18.76 -11.41 3.17
C ALA A 74 18.92 -12.50 4.23
N PHE A 75 18.39 -13.71 3.99
CA PHE A 75 18.58 -14.86 4.89
C PHE A 75 20.04 -15.29 4.96
N ARG A 76 20.73 -15.41 3.82
CA ARG A 76 22.15 -15.78 3.78
C ARG A 76 23.03 -14.74 4.48
N GLU A 77 22.73 -13.46 4.29
CA GLU A 77 23.45 -12.38 4.95
C GLU A 77 23.22 -12.40 6.47
N THR A 78 21.97 -12.59 6.90
CA THR A 78 21.64 -12.70 8.33
C THR A 78 22.34 -13.90 8.98
N ASP A 79 22.33 -15.07 8.33
CA ASP A 79 23.03 -16.27 8.81
C ASP A 79 24.55 -16.02 8.90
N ARG A 80 25.15 -15.33 7.92
CA ARG A 80 26.56 -14.94 7.97
C ARG A 80 26.86 -14.04 9.17
N ILE A 81 26.04 -13.02 9.42
CA ILE A 81 26.22 -12.08 10.54
C ILE A 81 26.08 -12.80 11.88
N GLN A 82 25.08 -13.68 12.02
CA GLN A 82 24.87 -14.44 13.25
C GLN A 82 26.05 -15.38 13.57
N ARG A 83 26.61 -16.05 12.56
CA ARG A 83 27.81 -16.88 12.76
C ARG A 83 29.07 -16.07 13.05
N ALA A 84 29.17 -14.87 12.47
CA ALA A 84 30.31 -13.98 12.67
C ALA A 84 30.31 -13.29 14.05
N THR A 85 29.17 -13.24 14.73
CA THR A 85 29.04 -12.59 16.04
C THR A 85 29.05 -13.64 17.16
N PRO A 86 30.19 -13.98 17.77
CA PRO A 86 30.17 -14.77 18.99
C PRO A 86 29.40 -13.99 20.05
N GLY A 87 28.40 -14.62 20.66
CA GLY A 87 27.58 -14.00 21.71
C GLY A 87 28.45 -13.45 22.86
N PRO A 88 27.96 -12.44 23.60
CA PRO A 88 28.70 -11.91 24.74
C PRO A 88 28.98 -13.05 25.73
N ARG A 89 30.27 -13.32 25.97
CA ARG A 89 30.73 -14.26 27.00
C ARG A 89 30.53 -13.68 28.38
#